data_AF-A0A9E6MPP8-F1
#
_entry.id   AF-A0A9E6MPP8-F1
#
_cell.length_a   1.000
_cell.length_b   1.000
_cell.length_c   1.000
_cell.angle_alpha   90.00
_cell.angle_beta   90.00
_cell.angle_gamma   90.00
#
_symmetry.space_group_name_H-M   'P 1'
#
loop_
_entity.id
_entity.type
_entity.pdbx_description
1 polymer ?
#
loop_
_entity_poly.entity_id
_entity_poly.type
_entity_poly.pdbx_seq_one_letter_code
_entity_poly.pdbx_strand_id
1 'polypeptide(L)'
;MTDNTGPVRHCLVQKRMPISRKRVATVARERGAMIKSQLEFLYEQAKDLEYRYRTELEAMPAGKLAKSRKNGRTYYRIITSKAGKRQSYGVTGNSDLIDLYARKEYLSHALRVIEKNVLSLHKATRKCQAFDPLEIVGSLSASYQDLELASFFPVVTGAVALGLDDLTAERIASHAAWGGEPYEKSTYLEEGFTIVTRRGERMRSKAEAMIADRLADYGIAYHYEEMLYRFNRAFVPDFTFEGRGGTMFYLEFCGRMDDPNYVRRHIDKTHAYEEAGIVPWKNIIYVYASGNELDMCRIEEVIRGQVIPWL
;
A
#
# COMPACT_ATOMS: atom_id res chain seq x y z
N MET A 1 33.92 64.89 -31.67
CA MET A 1 34.86 64.52 -30.59
C MET A 1 34.12 64.64 -29.28
N THR A 2 33.57 63.54 -28.79
CA THR A 2 33.05 63.40 -27.44
C THR A 2 33.12 61.92 -27.08
N ASP A 3 33.95 61.64 -26.08
CA ASP A 3 34.06 60.36 -25.39
C ASP A 3 32.70 59.87 -24.91
N ASN A 4 32.48 58.56 -25.02
CA ASN A 4 31.59 57.88 -24.10
C ASN A 4 32.08 56.44 -23.87
N THR A 5 32.67 56.25 -22.71
CA THR A 5 33.08 54.97 -22.13
C THR A 5 31.85 54.20 -21.66
N GLY A 6 31.38 53.25 -22.47
CA GLY A 6 30.39 52.26 -22.09
C GLY A 6 31.06 50.99 -21.53
N PRO A 7 30.51 50.37 -20.46
CA PRO A 7 31.14 49.20 -19.84
C PRO A 7 31.02 47.97 -20.73
N VAL A 8 32.15 47.27 -20.87
CA VAL A 8 32.30 45.97 -21.52
C VAL A 8 31.35 44.97 -20.84
N ARG A 9 30.31 44.54 -21.56
CA ARG A 9 29.48 43.40 -21.16
C ARG A 9 30.34 42.14 -21.24
N HIS A 10 30.80 41.66 -20.08
CA HIS A 10 31.25 40.28 -19.95
C HIS A 10 30.05 39.36 -20.24
N CYS A 11 30.01 38.81 -21.46
CA CYS A 11 29.11 37.73 -21.82
C CYS A 11 29.59 36.47 -21.09
N LEU A 12 29.12 36.28 -19.85
CA LEU A 12 29.18 35.00 -19.18
C LEU A 12 28.30 34.04 -19.97
N VAL A 13 28.92 33.27 -20.86
CA VAL A 13 28.35 32.07 -21.46
C VAL A 13 28.02 31.13 -20.30
N GLN A 14 26.79 31.23 -19.77
CA GLN A 14 26.21 30.18 -18.96
C GLN A 14 26.06 28.96 -19.88
N LYS A 15 27.07 28.09 -19.83
CA LYS A 15 26.97 26.72 -20.31
C LYS A 15 25.72 26.13 -19.69
N ARG A 16 24.69 25.89 -20.50
CA ARG A 16 23.54 25.06 -20.11
C ARG A 16 24.10 23.72 -19.64
N MET A 17 24.08 23.50 -18.33
CA MET A 17 24.28 22.17 -17.77
C MET A 17 23.14 21.29 -18.28
N PRO A 18 23.41 20.08 -18.78
CA PRO A 18 22.35 19.15 -19.12
C PRO A 18 21.62 18.82 -17.81
N ILE A 19 20.31 19.07 -17.80
CA ILE A 19 19.43 18.67 -16.70
C ILE A 19 19.60 17.16 -16.55
N SER A 20 20.21 16.78 -15.43
CA SER A 20 20.47 15.41 -15.02
C SER A 20 19.20 14.57 -15.18
N ARG A 21 19.28 13.49 -15.98
CA ARG A 21 18.26 12.46 -16.24
C ARG A 21 17.77 11.70 -14.97
N LYS A 22 17.95 12.24 -13.76
CA LYS A 22 17.66 11.58 -12.47
C LYS A 22 16.41 12.08 -11.75
N ARG A 23 15.56 12.92 -12.35
CA ARG A 23 14.33 13.43 -11.68
C ARG A 23 13.00 13.09 -12.35
N VAL A 24 13.00 12.23 -13.36
CA VAL A 24 11.75 11.80 -14.06
C VAL A 24 11.49 10.29 -13.87
N ALA A 25 12.26 9.61 -13.01
CA ALA A 25 12.19 8.16 -12.82
C ALA A 25 11.45 7.73 -11.54
N THR A 26 10.71 8.64 -10.88
CA THR A 26 10.28 8.42 -9.48
C THR A 26 8.78 8.17 -9.30
N VAL A 27 7.93 8.24 -10.34
CA VAL A 27 6.46 8.23 -10.10
C VAL A 27 5.69 7.12 -10.84
N ALA A 28 6.28 6.42 -11.81
CA ALA A 28 5.59 5.37 -12.58
C ALA A 28 5.96 3.92 -12.17
N ARG A 29 5.95 3.57 -10.87
CA ARG A 29 6.42 2.24 -10.42
C ARG A 29 5.43 1.40 -9.62
N GLU A 30 4.26 1.90 -9.23
CA GLU A 30 3.70 1.50 -7.93
C GLU A 30 2.55 0.49 -7.89
N ARG A 31 2.10 -0.13 -8.99
CA ARG A 31 1.00 -1.12 -8.88
C ARG A 31 1.47 -2.55 -8.83
N GLY A 32 2.49 -2.80 -9.60
CA GLY A 32 3.38 -3.89 -9.36
C GLY A 32 4.29 -3.68 -8.17
N ALA A 33 4.59 -2.41 -7.86
CA ALA A 33 5.19 -2.08 -6.59
C ALA A 33 4.22 -2.04 -5.41
N MET A 34 2.92 -2.31 -5.49
CA MET A 34 2.14 -2.39 -4.24
C MET A 34 2.46 -3.68 -3.47
N ILE A 35 2.42 -4.84 -4.13
CA ILE A 35 2.83 -6.12 -3.51
C ILE A 35 4.33 -6.10 -3.24
N LYS A 36 5.14 -5.62 -4.19
CA LYS A 36 6.59 -5.56 -4.02
C LYS A 36 7.00 -4.59 -2.91
N SER A 37 6.43 -3.38 -2.86
CA SER A 37 6.73 -2.42 -1.78
C SER A 37 6.14 -2.86 -0.44
N GLN A 38 5.02 -3.59 -0.41
CA GLN A 38 4.57 -4.22 0.82
C GLN A 38 5.55 -5.31 1.29
N LEU A 39 6.06 -6.13 0.38
CA LEU A 39 7.11 -7.11 0.69
C LEU A 39 8.40 -6.43 1.16
N GLU A 40 8.79 -5.32 0.53
CA GLU A 40 9.95 -4.50 0.93
C GLU A 40 9.73 -3.88 2.31
N PHE A 41 8.54 -3.33 2.59
CA PHE A 41 8.18 -2.79 3.90
C PHE A 41 8.20 -3.86 5.00
N LEU A 42 7.60 -5.03 4.74
CA LEU A 42 7.65 -6.16 5.67
C LEU A 42 9.08 -6.67 5.87
N TYR A 43 9.90 -6.66 4.81
CA TYR A 43 11.31 -7.01 4.88
C TYR A 43 12.09 -6.05 5.78
N GLU A 44 11.91 -4.74 5.60
CA GLU A 44 12.57 -3.71 6.43
C GLU A 44 12.11 -3.78 7.90
N GLN A 45 10.82 -4.01 8.16
CA GLN A 45 10.33 -4.22 9.53
C GLN A 45 10.94 -5.48 10.18
N ALA A 46 11.05 -6.57 9.43
CA ALA A 46 11.68 -7.79 9.93
C ALA A 46 13.18 -7.58 10.19
N LYS A 47 13.86 -6.80 9.34
CA LYS A 47 15.27 -6.39 9.49
C LYS A 47 15.50 -5.53 10.74
N ASP A 48 14.63 -4.56 10.99
CA ASP A 48 14.68 -3.73 12.19
C ASP A 48 14.46 -4.58 13.47
N LEU A 49 13.47 -5.46 13.45
CA LEU A 49 13.20 -6.36 14.57
C LEU A 49 14.37 -7.32 14.83
N GLU A 50 14.95 -7.88 13.76
CA GLU A 50 16.17 -8.71 13.82
C GLU A 50 17.32 -7.93 14.49
N TYR A 51 17.55 -6.69 14.06
CA TYR A 51 18.60 -5.83 14.60
C TYR A 51 18.39 -5.58 16.10
N ARG A 52 17.20 -5.13 16.50
CA ARG A 52 16.88 -4.87 17.92
C ARG A 52 17.08 -6.11 18.79
N TYR A 53 16.57 -7.26 18.35
CA TYR A 53 16.67 -8.51 19.13
C TYR A 53 18.10 -9.03 19.21
N ARG A 54 18.88 -8.87 18.14
CA ARG A 54 20.31 -9.24 18.13
C ARG A 54 21.11 -8.35 19.06
N THR A 55 20.94 -7.04 19.00
CA THR A 55 21.61 -6.09 19.89
C THR A 55 21.28 -6.35 21.36
N GLU A 56 20.00 -6.61 21.67
CA GLU A 56 19.59 -6.97 23.03
C GLU A 56 20.26 -8.28 23.49
N LEU A 57 20.27 -9.32 22.65
CA LEU A 57 20.87 -10.62 22.98
C LEU A 57 22.39 -10.54 23.16
N GLU A 58 23.09 -9.74 22.36
CA GLU A 58 24.55 -9.52 22.45
C GLU A 58 24.95 -8.82 23.74
N ALA A 59 24.09 -7.94 24.27
CA ALA A 59 24.30 -7.27 25.54
C ALA A 59 24.07 -8.19 26.76
N MET A 60 23.47 -9.37 26.58
CA MET A 60 23.11 -10.26 27.69
C MET A 60 24.29 -11.09 28.23
N PRO A 61 24.31 -11.39 29.54
CA PRO A 61 25.40 -12.12 30.17
C PRO A 61 25.54 -13.54 29.62
N ALA A 62 26.77 -14.05 29.57
CA ALA A 62 27.06 -15.40 29.12
C ALA A 62 26.36 -16.48 29.97
N GLY A 63 26.17 -17.66 29.39
CA GLY A 63 25.56 -18.82 30.05
C GLY A 63 24.09 -19.04 29.74
N LYS A 64 23.49 -20.02 30.44
CA LYS A 64 22.10 -20.48 30.28
C LYS A 64 21.46 -20.79 31.62
N LEU A 65 20.16 -20.56 31.73
CA LEU A 65 19.35 -21.00 32.86
C LEU A 65 19.12 -22.52 32.79
N ALA A 66 19.25 -23.19 33.92
CA ALA A 66 18.86 -24.58 34.07
C ALA A 66 18.00 -24.77 35.32
N LYS A 67 17.04 -25.68 35.20
CA LYS A 67 16.12 -26.08 36.26
C LYS A 67 16.50 -27.46 36.80
N SER A 68 16.34 -27.65 38.10
CA SER A 68 16.36 -28.96 38.75
C SER A 68 15.25 -29.06 39.80
N ARG A 69 14.89 -30.28 40.18
CA ARG A 69 13.87 -30.54 41.21
C ARG A 69 14.44 -31.46 42.29
N LYS A 70 14.27 -31.11 43.56
CA LYS A 70 14.71 -31.92 44.71
C LYS A 70 13.71 -31.79 45.85
N ASN A 71 13.25 -32.92 46.39
CA ASN A 71 12.27 -33.00 47.49
C ASN A 71 11.02 -32.12 47.24
N GLY A 72 10.46 -32.20 46.02
CA GLY A 72 9.30 -31.41 45.61
C GLY A 72 9.58 -29.94 45.25
N ARG A 73 10.71 -29.36 45.68
CA ARG A 73 11.11 -27.97 45.42
C ARG A 73 11.86 -27.81 44.10
N THR A 74 11.63 -26.68 43.43
CA THR A 74 12.32 -26.31 42.18
C THR A 74 13.51 -25.41 42.49
N TYR A 75 14.63 -25.66 41.82
CA TYR A 75 15.84 -24.84 41.91
C TYR A 75 16.27 -24.39 40.53
N TYR A 76 16.73 -23.15 40.45
CA TYR A 76 17.27 -22.54 39.24
C TYR A 76 18.76 -22.29 39.43
N ARG A 77 19.54 -22.52 38.37
CA ARG A 77 20.97 -22.26 38.33
C ARG A 77 21.36 -21.69 36.98
N ILE A 78 22.37 -20.83 36.94
CA ILE A 78 23.00 -20.41 35.70
C ILE A 78 24.20 -21.31 35.43
N ILE A 79 24.35 -21.76 34.19
CA ILE A 79 25.48 -22.55 33.72
C ILE A 79 26.30 -21.69 32.77
N THR A 80 27.58 -21.50 33.08
CA THR A 80 28.55 -20.81 32.22
C THR A 80 29.72 -21.73 31.91
N SER A 81 30.55 -21.32 30.95
CA SER A 81 31.86 -21.92 30.68
C SER A 81 32.93 -20.86 30.84
N LYS A 82 33.95 -21.12 31.67
CA LYS A 82 35.09 -20.23 31.87
C LYS A 82 36.36 -21.07 31.74
N ALA A 83 37.25 -20.70 30.82
CA ALA A 83 38.47 -21.47 30.50
C ALA A 83 38.21 -22.97 30.23
N GLY A 84 37.13 -23.28 29.50
CA GLY A 84 36.75 -24.66 29.15
C GLY A 84 36.12 -25.49 30.28
N LYS A 85 36.06 -24.95 31.51
CA LYS A 85 35.41 -25.62 32.65
C LYS A 85 33.99 -25.09 32.85
N ARG A 86 33.04 -26.01 33.02
CA ARG A 86 31.64 -25.71 33.32
C ARG A 86 31.53 -25.20 34.76
N GLN A 87 30.94 -24.02 34.93
CA GLN A 87 30.62 -23.44 36.23
C GLN A 87 29.11 -23.31 36.36
N SER A 88 28.60 -23.44 37.59
CA SER A 88 27.19 -23.16 37.85
C SER A 88 26.97 -22.57 39.23
N TYR A 89 26.07 -21.59 39.33
CA TYR A 89 25.67 -20.96 40.58
C TYR A 89 24.14 -20.90 40.68
N GLY A 90 23.61 -21.04 41.90
CA GLY A 90 22.18 -21.07 42.18
C GLY A 90 21.56 -19.68 42.19
N VAL A 91 20.36 -19.55 41.61
CA VAL A 91 19.65 -18.27 41.43
C VAL A 91 18.17 -18.35 41.81
N THR A 92 17.74 -19.42 42.48
CA THR A 92 16.32 -19.67 42.80
C THR A 92 15.62 -18.50 43.51
N GLY A 93 16.33 -17.72 44.33
CA GLY A 93 15.79 -16.56 45.05
C GLY A 93 15.91 -15.22 44.30
N ASN A 94 16.44 -15.21 43.08
CA ASN A 94 16.63 -13.99 42.28
C ASN A 94 15.75 -14.07 41.02
N SER A 95 14.52 -13.55 41.14
CA SER A 95 13.53 -13.51 40.05
C SER A 95 14.05 -12.75 38.84
N ASP A 96 14.68 -11.60 39.05
CA ASP A 96 15.13 -10.71 37.97
C ASP A 96 16.16 -11.41 37.09
N LEU A 97 17.06 -12.18 37.71
CA LEU A 97 18.06 -12.96 36.98
C LEU A 97 17.42 -14.15 36.26
N ILE A 98 16.38 -14.78 36.83
CA ILE A 98 15.62 -15.83 36.14
C ILE A 98 14.94 -15.25 34.89
N ASP A 99 14.27 -14.10 35.02
CA ASP A 99 13.57 -13.43 33.93
C ASP A 99 14.53 -12.94 32.85
N LEU A 100 15.71 -12.41 33.24
CA LEU A 100 16.76 -12.03 32.31
C LEU A 100 17.19 -13.19 31.41
N TYR A 101 17.46 -14.36 32.00
CA TYR A 101 17.86 -15.53 31.20
C TYR A 101 16.69 -16.19 30.46
N ALA A 102 15.44 -16.04 30.94
CA ALA A 102 14.26 -16.43 30.19
C ALA A 102 14.11 -15.56 28.92
N ARG A 103 14.27 -14.24 29.05
CA ARG A 103 14.31 -13.30 27.92
C ARG A 103 15.43 -13.65 26.94
N LYS A 104 16.61 -13.98 27.45
CA LYS A 104 17.75 -14.43 26.62
C LYS A 104 17.43 -15.64 25.75
N GLU A 105 16.82 -16.66 26.34
CA GLU A 105 16.45 -17.88 25.61
C GLU A 105 15.34 -17.59 24.59
N TYR A 106 14.36 -16.76 24.96
CA TYR A 106 13.33 -16.27 24.03
C TYR A 106 13.94 -15.55 22.84
N LEU A 107 14.81 -14.56 23.05
CA LEU A 107 15.48 -13.81 21.97
C LEU A 107 16.26 -14.75 21.05
N SER A 108 16.99 -15.70 21.63
CA SER A 108 17.77 -16.69 20.86
C SER A 108 16.89 -17.56 19.96
N HIS A 109 15.70 -17.92 20.41
CA HIS A 109 14.74 -18.69 19.63
C HIS A 109 13.99 -17.83 18.60
N ALA A 110 13.58 -16.62 19.00
CA ALA A 110 12.89 -15.66 18.14
C ALA A 110 13.78 -15.25 16.96
N LEU A 111 15.07 -14.98 17.19
CA LEU A 111 16.02 -14.63 16.12
C LEU A 111 16.12 -15.70 15.04
N ARG A 112 16.13 -16.99 15.38
CA ARG A 112 16.14 -18.06 14.36
C ARG A 112 14.92 -18.01 13.44
N VAL A 113 13.76 -17.67 13.99
CA VAL A 113 12.52 -17.51 13.22
C VAL A 113 12.58 -16.25 12.37
N ILE A 114 12.99 -15.11 12.97
CA ILE A 114 13.08 -13.82 12.28
C ILE A 114 14.09 -13.90 11.14
N GLU A 115 15.28 -14.47 11.34
CA GLU A 115 16.31 -14.64 10.31
C GLU A 115 15.79 -15.46 9.11
N LYS A 116 15.04 -16.54 9.37
CA LYS A 116 14.39 -17.33 8.32
C LYS A 116 13.35 -16.52 7.55
N ASN A 117 12.59 -15.68 8.24
CA ASN A 117 11.60 -14.80 7.61
C ASN A 117 12.26 -13.71 6.78
N VAL A 118 13.29 -13.04 7.30
CA VAL A 118 14.10 -12.05 6.58
C VAL A 118 14.66 -12.65 5.28
N LEU A 119 15.20 -13.87 5.33
CA LEU A 119 15.69 -14.57 4.12
C LEU A 119 14.58 -14.88 3.12
N SER A 120 13.40 -15.29 3.60
CA SER A 120 12.25 -15.59 2.75
C SER A 120 11.70 -14.33 2.07
N LEU A 121 11.55 -13.26 2.85
CA LEU A 121 11.11 -11.95 2.36
C LEU A 121 12.11 -11.37 1.35
N HIS A 122 13.41 -11.44 1.62
CA HIS A 122 14.44 -11.01 0.66
C HIS A 122 14.39 -11.75 -0.67
N LYS A 123 14.08 -13.04 -0.64
CA LYS A 123 13.89 -13.83 -1.87
C LYS A 123 12.63 -13.39 -2.60
N ALA A 124 11.55 -13.12 -1.87
CA ALA A 124 10.28 -12.67 -2.43
C ALA A 124 10.43 -11.28 -3.07
N THR A 125 11.05 -10.31 -2.41
CA THR A 125 11.26 -8.96 -2.96
C THR A 125 12.08 -8.97 -4.24
N ARG A 126 13.09 -9.85 -4.34
CA ARG A 126 13.89 -10.00 -5.57
C ARG A 126 13.19 -10.68 -6.73
N LYS A 127 12.29 -11.62 -6.45
CA LYS A 127 11.57 -12.38 -7.47
C LYS A 127 10.25 -11.76 -7.88
N CYS A 128 9.63 -10.98 -7.00
CA CYS A 128 8.36 -10.32 -7.26
C CYS A 128 8.56 -9.24 -8.34
N GLN A 129 7.86 -9.44 -9.45
CA GLN A 129 7.81 -8.47 -10.53
C GLN A 129 6.66 -7.51 -10.28
N ALA A 130 6.90 -6.28 -10.69
CA ALA A 130 5.86 -5.29 -10.68
C ALA A 130 4.87 -5.58 -11.82
N PHE A 131 3.60 -5.86 -11.49
CA PHE A 131 2.48 -5.75 -12.44
C PHE A 131 2.09 -4.29 -12.70
N ASP A 132 2.57 -3.73 -13.81
CA ASP A 132 2.04 -2.49 -14.37
C ASP A 132 1.42 -2.80 -15.74
N PRO A 133 0.10 -2.62 -15.91
CA PRO A 133 -0.55 -2.85 -17.19
C PRO A 133 0.08 -2.09 -18.37
N LEU A 134 0.61 -0.88 -18.16
CA LEU A 134 1.25 -0.08 -19.21
C LEU A 134 2.65 -0.60 -19.55
N GLU A 135 3.43 -1.07 -18.56
CA GLU A 135 4.70 -1.77 -18.83
C GLU A 135 4.47 -3.07 -19.60
N ILE A 136 3.40 -3.81 -19.28
CA ILE A 136 3.03 -5.02 -20.01
C ILE A 136 2.75 -4.69 -21.48
N VAL A 137 1.90 -3.70 -21.76
CA VAL A 137 1.62 -3.26 -23.14
C VAL A 137 2.91 -2.85 -23.85
N GLY A 138 3.78 -2.08 -23.20
CA GLY A 138 5.09 -1.72 -23.75
C GLY A 138 6.02 -2.90 -24.03
N SER A 139 5.83 -4.03 -23.35
CA SER A 139 6.62 -5.26 -23.55
C SER A 139 6.10 -6.17 -24.67
N LEU A 140 4.91 -5.90 -25.23
CA LEU A 140 4.34 -6.68 -26.32
C LEU A 140 5.13 -6.53 -27.62
N SER A 141 4.94 -7.46 -28.56
CA SER A 141 5.64 -7.41 -29.85
C SER A 141 5.28 -6.16 -30.66
N ALA A 142 6.12 -5.79 -31.64
CA ALA A 142 5.93 -4.61 -32.48
C ALA A 142 4.53 -4.53 -33.12
N SER A 143 3.91 -5.69 -33.41
CA SER A 143 2.56 -5.78 -33.95
C SER A 143 1.47 -5.15 -33.07
N TYR A 144 1.74 -4.96 -31.78
CA TYR A 144 0.81 -4.40 -30.81
C TYR A 144 1.13 -2.95 -30.43
N GLN A 145 2.30 -2.43 -30.83
CA GLN A 145 2.78 -1.12 -30.38
C GLN A 145 2.04 0.06 -31.04
N ASP A 146 1.46 -0.16 -32.22
CA ASP A 146 0.67 0.84 -32.95
C ASP A 146 -0.82 0.83 -32.56
N LEU A 147 -1.22 -0.09 -31.68
CA LEU A 147 -2.61 -0.18 -31.23
C LEU A 147 -2.87 0.84 -30.12
N GLU A 148 -4.09 1.38 -30.12
CA GLU A 148 -4.52 2.28 -29.06
C GLU A 148 -4.61 1.54 -27.73
N LEU A 149 -4.35 2.24 -26.60
CA LEU A 149 -4.46 1.64 -25.26
C LEU A 149 -5.86 1.05 -24.99
N ALA A 150 -6.90 1.60 -25.61
CA ALA A 150 -8.26 1.07 -25.53
C ALA A 150 -8.39 -0.36 -26.08
N SER A 151 -7.50 -0.81 -26.98
CA SER A 151 -7.49 -2.19 -27.48
C SER A 151 -7.05 -3.22 -26.43
N PHE A 152 -6.25 -2.82 -25.44
CA PHE A 152 -5.77 -3.69 -24.35
C PHE A 152 -6.63 -3.60 -23.09
N PHE A 153 -7.31 -2.47 -22.93
CA PHE A 153 -8.17 -2.17 -21.80
C PHE A 153 -9.49 -1.68 -22.37
N PRO A 154 -10.27 -2.59 -22.96
CA PRO A 154 -11.53 -2.20 -23.55
C PRO A 154 -12.36 -1.53 -22.46
N VAL A 155 -12.73 -0.28 -22.71
CA VAL A 155 -13.71 0.48 -21.94
C VAL A 155 -14.89 -0.44 -21.70
N VAL A 156 -15.58 -0.33 -20.56
CA VAL A 156 -16.79 -1.13 -20.29
C VAL A 156 -17.74 -1.06 -21.52
N THR A 157 -17.83 0.06 -22.22
CA THR A 157 -18.56 0.15 -23.51
C THR A 157 -17.81 -0.40 -24.74
N GLY A 158 -16.48 -0.32 -24.79
CA GLY A 158 -15.64 -0.84 -25.88
C GLY A 158 -15.53 -2.38 -25.90
N ALA A 159 -15.65 -3.04 -24.75
CA ALA A 159 -15.63 -4.50 -24.66
C ALA A 159 -16.87 -5.13 -25.35
N VAL A 160 -18.03 -4.48 -25.23
CA VAL A 160 -19.25 -4.81 -26.01
C VAL A 160 -19.01 -4.62 -27.49
N ALA A 161 -18.43 -3.49 -27.89
CA ALA A 161 -18.19 -3.15 -29.29
C ALA A 161 -17.20 -4.12 -29.99
N LEU A 162 -16.30 -4.75 -29.22
CA LEU A 162 -15.36 -5.76 -29.71
C LEU A 162 -15.94 -7.18 -29.75
N GLY A 163 -17.20 -7.39 -29.34
CA GLY A 163 -17.88 -8.68 -29.42
C GLY A 163 -17.25 -9.79 -28.56
N LEU A 164 -16.66 -9.42 -27.42
CA LEU A 164 -15.81 -10.33 -26.63
C LEU A 164 -16.57 -11.47 -25.92
N ASP A 165 -17.89 -11.35 -25.71
CA ASP A 165 -18.90 -12.43 -25.56
C ASP A 165 -20.24 -11.82 -25.09
N ASP A 166 -21.37 -12.51 -25.28
CA ASP A 166 -22.71 -12.03 -24.86
C ASP A 166 -22.78 -11.79 -23.34
N LEU A 167 -22.01 -12.56 -22.56
CA LEU A 167 -21.88 -12.42 -21.11
C LEU A 167 -21.25 -11.08 -20.71
N THR A 168 -20.34 -10.55 -21.53
CA THR A 168 -19.70 -9.24 -21.31
C THR A 168 -20.71 -8.13 -21.56
N ALA A 169 -21.50 -8.18 -22.64
CA ALA A 169 -22.52 -7.16 -22.95
C ALA A 169 -23.61 -7.07 -21.87
N GLU A 170 -24.16 -8.21 -21.44
CA GLU A 170 -25.12 -8.27 -20.34
C GLU A 170 -24.53 -7.74 -19.04
N ARG A 171 -23.27 -8.09 -18.74
CA ARG A 171 -22.57 -7.61 -17.54
C ARG A 171 -22.36 -6.10 -17.55
N ILE A 172 -22.00 -5.53 -18.70
CA ILE A 172 -21.83 -4.09 -18.91
C ILE A 172 -23.15 -3.36 -18.69
N ALA A 173 -24.24 -3.86 -19.28
CA ALA A 173 -25.58 -3.32 -19.07
C ALA A 173 -26.02 -3.43 -17.60
N SER A 174 -25.77 -4.57 -16.95
CA SER A 174 -26.06 -4.80 -15.53
C SER A 174 -25.32 -3.82 -14.63
N HIS A 175 -24.01 -3.63 -14.85
CA HIS A 175 -23.20 -2.70 -14.06
C HIS A 175 -23.65 -1.25 -14.23
N ALA A 176 -23.99 -0.86 -15.47
CA ALA A 176 -24.52 0.48 -15.75
C ALA A 176 -25.91 0.69 -15.13
N ALA A 177 -26.77 -0.34 -15.15
CA ALA A 177 -28.08 -0.31 -14.51
C ALA A 177 -27.95 -0.17 -12.99
N TRP A 178 -27.08 -0.97 -12.37
CA TRP A 178 -26.77 -0.89 -10.94
C TRP A 178 -26.31 0.52 -10.54
N GLY A 179 -25.36 1.12 -11.26
CA GLY A 179 -24.88 2.46 -10.91
C GLY A 179 -25.90 3.59 -11.13
N GLY A 180 -27.04 3.30 -11.75
CA GLY A 180 -28.19 4.21 -11.84
C GLY A 180 -29.24 3.99 -10.74
N GLU A 181 -29.08 2.98 -9.90
CA GLU A 181 -29.99 2.71 -8.79
C GLU A 181 -29.87 3.80 -7.70
N PRO A 182 -30.98 4.13 -7.01
CA PRO A 182 -30.91 5.04 -5.88
C PRO A 182 -30.15 4.39 -4.72
N TYR A 183 -29.24 5.13 -4.10
CA TYR A 183 -28.49 4.71 -2.92
C TYR A 183 -28.51 5.80 -1.84
N GLU A 184 -28.28 5.40 -0.59
CA GLU A 184 -28.17 6.33 0.52
C GLU A 184 -26.78 6.97 0.49
N LYS A 185 -26.71 8.27 0.22
CA LYS A 185 -25.44 9.02 0.20
C LYS A 185 -25.15 9.61 1.57
N SER A 186 -23.87 9.71 1.93
CA SER A 186 -23.45 10.34 3.18
C SER A 186 -23.87 11.81 3.25
N THR A 187 -24.54 12.19 4.34
CA THR A 187 -24.92 13.57 4.68
C THR A 187 -23.87 14.27 5.56
N TYR A 188 -22.74 13.61 5.82
CA TYR A 188 -21.67 14.20 6.61
C TYR A 188 -21.03 15.37 5.86
N LEU A 189 -21.01 16.56 6.48
CA LEU A 189 -20.40 17.79 5.92
C LEU A 189 -20.87 18.12 4.49
N GLU A 190 -22.18 18.25 4.26
CA GLU A 190 -22.75 18.58 2.94
C GLU A 190 -22.17 19.87 2.31
N GLU A 191 -21.72 20.83 3.13
CA GLU A 191 -21.04 22.05 2.68
C GLU A 191 -19.71 21.77 1.95
N GLY A 192 -19.12 20.58 2.15
CA GLY A 192 -17.86 20.16 1.54
C GLY A 192 -17.96 19.76 0.07
N PHE A 193 -19.17 19.58 -0.49
CA PHE A 193 -19.39 19.20 -1.89
C PHE A 193 -19.23 20.39 -2.86
N THR A 194 -18.03 20.96 -2.91
CA THR A 194 -17.76 22.21 -3.66
C THR A 194 -17.19 21.97 -5.06
N ILE A 195 -16.61 20.80 -5.32
CA ILE A 195 -15.95 20.51 -6.61
C ILE A 195 -16.93 19.80 -7.54
N VAL A 196 -17.05 20.27 -8.77
CA VAL A 196 -17.99 19.74 -9.76
C VAL A 196 -17.22 18.95 -10.83
N THR A 197 -17.64 17.71 -11.10
CA THR A 197 -17.10 16.86 -12.18
C THR A 197 -17.55 17.37 -13.55
N ARG A 198 -16.95 16.85 -14.64
CA ARG A 198 -17.41 17.18 -16.00
C ARG A 198 -18.84 16.73 -16.28
N ARG A 199 -19.35 15.77 -15.51
CA ARG A 199 -20.74 15.28 -15.55
C ARG A 199 -21.69 16.06 -14.63
N GLY A 200 -21.19 17.06 -13.90
CA GLY A 200 -21.99 17.90 -13.02
C GLY A 200 -22.19 17.31 -11.61
N GLU A 201 -21.52 16.21 -11.26
CA GLU A 201 -21.59 15.61 -9.93
C GLU A 201 -20.74 16.41 -8.95
N ARG A 202 -21.15 16.46 -7.68
CA ARG A 202 -20.40 17.18 -6.65
C ARG A 202 -19.58 16.23 -5.79
N MET A 203 -18.31 16.58 -5.62
CA MET A 203 -17.27 15.84 -4.91
C MET A 203 -16.64 16.71 -3.82
N ARG A 204 -16.01 16.08 -2.82
CA ARG A 204 -15.38 16.78 -1.68
C ARG A 204 -13.98 17.27 -1.97
N SER A 205 -13.27 16.60 -2.88
CA SER A 205 -11.91 16.99 -3.24
C SER A 205 -11.68 17.01 -4.74
N LYS A 206 -10.66 17.78 -5.16
CA LYS A 206 -10.19 17.81 -6.55
C LYS A 206 -9.72 16.43 -7.01
N ALA A 207 -9.10 15.67 -6.11
CA ALA A 207 -8.60 14.34 -6.44
C ALA A 207 -9.75 13.34 -6.69
N GLU A 208 -10.78 13.35 -5.85
CA GLU A 208 -12.00 12.56 -6.09
C GLU A 208 -12.67 12.94 -7.40
N ALA A 209 -12.80 14.24 -7.71
CA ALA A 209 -13.35 14.68 -8.99
C ALA A 209 -12.54 14.19 -10.20
N MET A 210 -11.21 14.16 -10.08
CA MET A 210 -10.32 13.61 -11.11
C MET A 210 -10.48 12.09 -11.27
N ILE A 211 -10.65 11.36 -10.17
CA ILE A 211 -10.95 9.92 -10.20
C ILE A 211 -12.31 9.66 -10.86
N ALA A 212 -13.34 10.41 -10.46
CA ALA A 212 -14.69 10.32 -11.00
C ALA A 212 -14.73 10.59 -12.51
N ASP A 213 -14.10 11.68 -12.97
CA ASP A 213 -13.98 12.00 -14.40
C ASP A 213 -13.27 10.86 -15.15
N ARG A 214 -12.26 10.23 -14.53
CA ARG A 214 -11.54 9.15 -15.19
C ARG A 214 -12.34 7.86 -15.24
N LEU A 215 -13.05 7.49 -14.18
CA LEU A 215 -14.01 6.37 -14.19
C LEU A 215 -15.08 6.58 -15.26
N ALA A 216 -15.56 7.82 -15.38
CA ALA A 216 -16.50 8.26 -16.39
C ALA A 216 -15.95 8.07 -17.82
N ASP A 217 -14.69 8.43 -18.09
CA ASP A 217 -14.05 8.19 -19.40
C ASP A 217 -14.02 6.69 -19.77
N TYR A 218 -13.90 5.81 -18.76
CA TYR A 218 -13.95 4.35 -18.95
C TYR A 218 -15.37 3.76 -18.98
N GLY A 219 -16.41 4.60 -18.89
CA GLY A 219 -17.80 4.15 -18.83
C GLY A 219 -18.11 3.29 -17.60
N ILE A 220 -17.32 3.43 -16.54
CA ILE A 220 -17.49 2.67 -15.29
C ILE A 220 -18.49 3.44 -14.41
N ALA A 221 -19.55 2.74 -14.00
CA ALA A 221 -20.54 3.30 -13.10
C ALA A 221 -20.10 3.11 -11.64
N TYR A 222 -20.47 4.04 -10.77
CA TYR A 222 -20.11 4.00 -9.36
C TYR A 222 -21.18 4.68 -8.52
N HIS A 223 -21.26 4.30 -7.25
CA HIS A 223 -21.91 5.10 -6.22
C HIS A 223 -20.84 5.87 -5.45
N TYR A 224 -21.07 7.16 -5.21
CA TYR A 224 -20.10 8.04 -4.56
C TYR A 224 -20.54 8.37 -3.14
N GLU A 225 -19.67 8.11 -2.16
CA GLU A 225 -19.95 8.20 -0.72
C GLU A 225 -21.24 7.46 -0.31
N GLU A 226 -21.42 6.23 -0.79
CA GLU A 226 -22.55 5.38 -0.40
C GLU A 226 -22.44 4.95 1.07
N MET A 227 -23.52 5.12 1.81
CA MET A 227 -23.67 4.68 3.20
C MET A 227 -23.93 3.18 3.23
N LEU A 228 -22.96 2.44 3.74
CA LEU A 228 -23.03 1.00 3.90
C LEU A 228 -23.20 0.65 5.36
N TYR A 229 -24.08 -0.31 5.66
CA TYR A 229 -24.36 -0.73 7.04
C TYR A 229 -23.86 -2.16 7.28
N ARG A 230 -22.93 -2.33 8.22
CA ARG A 230 -22.46 -3.65 8.67
C ARG A 230 -22.34 -3.68 10.19
N PHE A 231 -22.88 -4.71 10.84
CA PHE A 231 -22.81 -4.88 12.30
C PHE A 231 -23.16 -3.61 13.10
N ASN A 232 -24.19 -2.87 12.66
CA ASN A 232 -24.65 -1.64 13.29
C ASN A 232 -23.65 -0.46 13.25
N ARG A 233 -22.70 -0.47 12.31
CA ARG A 233 -21.84 0.67 11.96
C ARG A 233 -22.08 1.07 10.51
N ALA A 234 -22.05 2.39 10.27
CA ALA A 234 -22.05 2.97 8.94
C ALA A 234 -20.62 3.10 8.41
N PHE A 235 -20.44 2.81 7.13
CA PHE A 235 -19.18 2.88 6.41
C PHE A 235 -19.41 3.66 5.12
N VAL A 236 -18.47 4.52 4.77
CA VAL A 236 -18.58 5.40 3.61
C VAL A 236 -17.26 5.36 2.86
N PRO A 237 -17.10 4.41 1.93
CA PRO A 237 -16.02 4.44 0.95
C PRO A 237 -16.21 5.63 0.01
N ASP A 238 -15.12 6.16 -0.55
CA ASP A 238 -15.24 7.27 -1.51
C ASP A 238 -16.00 6.81 -2.76
N PHE A 239 -15.67 5.63 -3.29
CA PHE A 239 -16.36 5.03 -4.43
C PHE A 239 -16.74 3.58 -4.13
N THR A 240 -17.97 3.24 -4.46
CA THR A 240 -18.51 1.88 -4.41
C THR A 240 -18.80 1.41 -5.83
N PHE A 241 -18.57 0.12 -6.08
CA PHE A 241 -18.77 -0.53 -7.36
C PHE A 241 -19.43 -1.90 -7.16
N GLU A 242 -20.29 -2.29 -8.10
CA GLU A 242 -20.69 -3.68 -8.26
C GLU A 242 -19.80 -4.38 -9.28
N GLY A 243 -19.11 -5.43 -8.86
CA GLY A 243 -18.29 -6.34 -9.67
C GLY A 243 -19.07 -7.54 -10.22
N ARG A 244 -18.38 -8.45 -10.90
CA ARG A 244 -19.00 -9.68 -11.46
C ARG A 244 -19.75 -10.47 -10.39
N GLY A 245 -20.92 -10.98 -10.77
CA GLY A 245 -21.77 -11.76 -9.89
C GLY A 245 -22.39 -10.98 -8.73
N GLY A 246 -22.52 -9.64 -8.86
CA GLY A 246 -23.11 -8.78 -7.82
C GLY A 246 -22.19 -8.55 -6.62
N THR A 247 -20.89 -8.73 -6.79
CA THR A 247 -19.92 -8.60 -5.69
C THR A 247 -19.54 -7.14 -5.47
N MET A 248 -19.80 -6.62 -4.26
CA MET A 248 -19.44 -5.24 -3.95
C MET A 248 -17.94 -5.08 -3.69
N PHE A 249 -17.33 -4.09 -4.34
CA PHE A 249 -15.96 -3.67 -4.08
C PHE A 249 -15.85 -2.14 -4.06
N TYR A 250 -14.76 -1.64 -3.48
CA TYR A 250 -14.66 -0.24 -3.05
C TYR A 250 -13.32 0.37 -3.43
N LEU A 251 -13.29 1.70 -3.56
CA LEU A 251 -12.08 2.49 -3.68
C LEU A 251 -12.10 3.62 -2.65
N GLU A 252 -11.00 3.77 -1.94
CA GLU A 252 -10.76 4.84 -0.96
C GLU A 252 -9.50 5.62 -1.36
N PHE A 253 -9.62 6.92 -1.44
CA PHE A 253 -8.54 7.85 -1.72
C PHE A 253 -8.00 8.49 -0.43
N CYS A 254 -6.72 8.24 -0.16
CA CYS A 254 -6.02 8.68 1.05
C CYS A 254 -5.14 9.90 0.75
N GLY A 255 -5.73 11.10 0.83
CA GLY A 255 -5.09 12.34 0.39
C GLY A 255 -4.23 13.11 1.41
N ARG A 256 -4.24 12.77 2.71
CA ARG A 256 -3.61 13.57 3.78
C ARG A 256 -2.75 12.74 4.74
N MET A 257 -1.89 11.88 4.20
CA MET A 257 -1.05 10.98 5.00
C MET A 257 0.09 11.68 5.76
N ASP A 258 0.29 12.97 5.50
CA ASP A 258 1.21 13.86 6.22
C ASP A 258 0.59 14.44 7.52
N ASP A 259 -0.74 14.42 7.68
CA ASP A 259 -1.44 14.84 8.90
C ASP A 259 -1.59 13.66 9.89
N PRO A 260 -0.91 13.68 11.05
CA PRO A 260 -1.00 12.60 12.03
C PRO A 260 -2.42 12.32 12.54
N ASN A 261 -3.28 13.34 12.64
CA ASN A 261 -4.67 13.17 13.07
C ASN A 261 -5.52 12.52 11.97
N TYR A 262 -5.25 12.85 10.71
CA TYR A 262 -5.84 12.14 9.58
C TYR A 262 -5.40 10.67 9.57
N VAL A 263 -4.10 10.40 9.70
CA VAL A 263 -3.56 9.04 9.72
C VAL A 263 -4.19 8.20 10.82
N ARG A 264 -4.31 8.74 12.05
CA ARG A 264 -4.98 8.01 13.15
C ARG A 264 -6.43 7.67 12.79
N ARG A 265 -7.22 8.64 12.31
CA ARG A 265 -8.61 8.40 11.89
C ARG A 265 -8.70 7.39 10.74
N HIS A 266 -7.76 7.44 9.81
CA HIS A 266 -7.69 6.48 8.70
C HIS A 266 -7.37 5.07 9.19
N ILE A 267 -6.46 4.90 10.16
CA ILE A 267 -6.19 3.60 10.80
C ILE A 267 -7.46 3.08 11.48
N ASP A 268 -8.14 3.91 12.27
CA ASP A 268 -9.38 3.52 12.95
C ASP A 268 -10.48 3.12 11.93
N LYS A 269 -10.61 3.88 10.84
CA LYS A 269 -11.54 3.60 9.72
C LYS A 269 -11.20 2.25 9.06
N THR A 270 -9.92 2.00 8.76
CA THR A 270 -9.45 0.75 8.16
C THR A 270 -9.73 -0.45 9.07
N HIS A 271 -9.49 -0.33 10.39
CA HIS A 271 -9.82 -1.40 11.33
C HIS A 271 -11.32 -1.69 11.35
N ALA A 272 -12.16 -0.64 11.33
CA ALA A 272 -13.60 -0.81 11.29
C ALA A 272 -14.07 -1.47 9.98
N TYR A 273 -13.43 -1.15 8.86
CA TYR A 273 -13.66 -1.81 7.56
C TYR A 273 -13.30 -3.29 7.63
N GLU A 274 -12.14 -3.63 8.18
CA GLU A 274 -11.68 -5.01 8.30
C GLU A 274 -12.63 -5.86 9.15
N GLU A 275 -13.10 -5.33 10.29
CA GLU A 275 -14.13 -5.95 11.13
C GLU A 275 -15.44 -6.21 10.37
N ALA A 276 -15.78 -5.34 9.41
CA ALA A 276 -16.94 -5.49 8.53
C ALA A 276 -16.73 -6.46 7.35
N GLY A 277 -15.51 -6.99 7.19
CA GLY A 277 -15.12 -7.84 6.06
C GLY A 277 -14.80 -7.06 4.78
N ILE A 278 -14.59 -5.74 4.89
CA ILE A 278 -14.05 -4.85 3.87
C ILE A 278 -12.53 -4.82 4.08
N VAL A 279 -11.80 -5.62 3.32
CA VAL A 279 -10.39 -5.91 3.59
C VAL A 279 -9.55 -5.56 2.36
N PRO A 280 -8.37 -4.93 2.53
CA PRO A 280 -7.41 -4.77 1.45
C PRO A 280 -7.21 -6.10 0.70
N TRP A 281 -7.05 -6.03 -0.62
CA TRP A 281 -6.85 -7.20 -1.52
C TRP A 281 -8.06 -8.12 -1.70
N LYS A 282 -9.11 -7.98 -0.87
CA LYS A 282 -10.34 -8.76 -1.00
C LYS A 282 -11.43 -7.98 -1.71
N ASN A 283 -11.65 -6.72 -1.36
CA ASN A 283 -12.77 -5.95 -1.90
C ASN A 283 -12.62 -4.43 -1.72
N ILE A 284 -11.48 -3.93 -1.22
CA ILE A 284 -11.21 -2.48 -1.20
C ILE A 284 -9.82 -2.16 -1.76
N ILE A 285 -9.78 -1.11 -2.57
CA ILE A 285 -8.59 -0.54 -3.20
C ILE A 285 -8.28 0.80 -2.51
N TYR A 286 -7.08 0.93 -1.97
CA TYR A 286 -6.60 2.20 -1.42
C TYR A 286 -5.68 2.91 -2.41
N VAL A 287 -5.89 4.21 -2.59
CA VAL A 287 -5.06 5.08 -3.42
C VAL A 287 -4.48 6.18 -2.54
N TYR A 288 -3.17 6.13 -2.27
CA TYR A 288 -2.50 7.12 -1.44
C TYR A 288 -1.90 8.24 -2.30
N ALA A 289 -2.08 9.50 -1.89
CA ALA A 289 -1.37 10.62 -2.50
C ALA A 289 0.14 10.58 -2.17
N SER A 290 0.99 10.99 -3.11
CA SER A 290 2.45 11.07 -2.93
C SER A 290 2.88 12.53 -2.83
N GLY A 291 3.07 13.02 -1.60
CA GLY A 291 3.01 14.46 -1.35
C GLY A 291 1.62 15.01 -1.68
N ASN A 292 1.36 16.29 -1.50
CA ASN A 292 0.01 16.87 -1.71
C ASN A 292 -0.48 16.89 -3.18
N GLU A 293 0.13 16.09 -4.07
CA GLU A 293 -0.19 16.01 -5.49
C GLU A 293 -0.64 14.61 -5.87
N LEU A 294 -1.74 14.57 -6.62
CA LEU A 294 -2.32 13.37 -7.20
C LEU A 294 -1.69 13.15 -8.59
N ASP A 295 -1.03 12.02 -8.79
CA ASP A 295 -0.53 11.63 -10.12
C ASP A 295 -1.66 10.98 -10.94
N MET A 296 -1.97 11.58 -12.09
CA MET A 296 -2.97 11.04 -13.02
C MET A 296 -2.53 9.73 -13.65
N CYS A 297 -1.23 9.54 -13.90
CA CYS A 297 -0.71 8.26 -14.38
C CYS A 297 -1.03 7.16 -13.36
N ARG A 298 -0.87 7.49 -12.06
CA ARG A 298 -1.21 6.57 -10.98
C ARG A 298 -2.68 6.21 -10.96
N ILE A 299 -3.60 7.16 -11.13
CA ILE A 299 -5.04 6.87 -11.23
C ILE A 299 -5.36 6.00 -12.44
N GLU A 300 -4.70 6.21 -13.57
CA GLU A 300 -4.93 5.40 -14.76
C GLU A 300 -4.47 3.97 -14.60
N GLU A 301 -3.26 3.76 -14.06
CA GLU A 301 -2.83 2.44 -13.58
C GLU A 301 -3.88 1.91 -12.60
N VAL A 302 -4.50 2.79 -11.82
CA VAL A 302 -5.48 2.40 -10.81
C VAL A 302 -6.66 1.66 -11.40
N ILE A 303 -7.32 2.40 -12.27
CA ILE A 303 -8.55 1.98 -12.89
C ILE A 303 -8.28 0.78 -13.79
N ARG A 304 -7.24 0.84 -14.63
CA ARG A 304 -6.92 -0.24 -15.58
C ARG A 304 -6.47 -1.54 -14.90
N GLY A 305 -5.66 -1.44 -13.84
CA GLY A 305 -5.03 -2.60 -13.22
C GLY A 305 -5.79 -3.22 -12.06
N GLN A 306 -6.70 -2.48 -11.41
CA GLN A 306 -7.45 -3.01 -10.25
C GLN A 306 -8.95 -2.70 -10.24
N VAL A 307 -9.48 -1.76 -11.02
CA VAL A 307 -10.95 -1.55 -11.07
C VAL A 307 -11.55 -2.37 -12.21
N ILE A 308 -11.08 -2.18 -13.44
CA ILE A 308 -11.57 -2.90 -14.63
C ILE A 308 -11.54 -4.44 -14.46
N PRO A 309 -10.51 -5.07 -13.86
CA PRO A 309 -10.50 -6.52 -13.68
C PRO A 309 -11.61 -7.09 -12.79
N TRP A 310 -12.29 -6.26 -11.99
CA TRP A 310 -13.43 -6.68 -11.16
C TRP A 310 -14.77 -6.66 -11.92
N LEU A 311 -14.82 -5.98 -13.07
CA LEU A 311 -16.03 -5.74 -13.84
C LEU A 311 -16.32 -6.86 -14.84
#